data_AF-A0A1C7MPD2-F1
#
_entry.id   AF-A0A1C7MPD2-F1
#
_cell.length_a   1.000
_cell.length_b   1.000
_cell.length_c   1.000
_cell.angle_alpha   90.00
_cell.angle_beta   90.00
_cell.angle_gamma   90.00
#
_symmetry.space_group_name_H-M   'P 1'
#
loop_
_entity.id
_entity.type
_entity.pdbx_description
1 polymer ?
#
loop_
_entity_poly.entity_id
_entity_poly.type
_entity_poly.pdbx_seq_one_letter_code
_entity_poly.pdbx_strand_id
1 'polypeptide(L)'
;MVLMTTQQWRIALEGKYFAIEYEHSHVEPESAKEHIIRLPPPPPQEKRPRQEGKMEAGQIMKNANAKRVADRVDINVRFGIHGGFPPYSADCAPAWGDVNITRQMLSADRTVFVGIVWELALFNFRLELIFLDRQLVPYFYNHSDQRLALRRERVIYEIWNSGGVRPMWTDDLKCDRLTSVLWDERREAVKQMAIVMKDWPDGQHLLWTDQCSRISTHTRSSKPRSSRST
;
A
#
# COMPACT_ATOMS: atom_id res chain seq x y z
N MET A 1 -12.75 6.03 3.69
CA MET A 1 -11.44 5.70 3.08
C MET A 1 -10.88 6.95 2.47
N VAL A 2 -9.58 7.22 2.65
CA VAL A 2 -8.95 8.38 2.04
C VAL A 2 -7.90 7.86 1.07
N LEU A 3 -8.30 7.84 -0.19
CA LEU A 3 -7.40 7.65 -1.31
C LEU A 3 -6.46 8.84 -1.36
N MET A 4 -5.23 8.67 -0.88
CA MET A 4 -4.18 9.66 -1.03
C MET A 4 -3.58 9.57 -2.43
N THR A 5 -3.43 10.71 -3.09
CA THR A 5 -2.73 10.81 -4.37
C THR A 5 -1.25 10.47 -4.20
N THR A 6 -0.56 10.13 -5.29
CA THR A 6 0.90 9.91 -5.30
C THR A 6 1.67 11.08 -4.67
N GLN A 7 1.20 12.32 -4.87
CA GLN A 7 1.84 13.50 -4.30
C GLN A 7 1.64 13.59 -2.78
N GLN A 8 0.43 13.28 -2.30
CA GLN A 8 0.14 13.23 -0.86
C GLN A 8 0.95 12.11 -0.18
N TRP A 9 1.09 10.95 -0.80
CA TRP A 9 1.98 9.89 -0.31
C TRP A 9 3.44 10.34 -0.22
N ARG A 10 3.95 11.04 -1.22
CA ARG A 10 5.32 11.60 -1.16
C ARG A 10 5.50 12.54 0.02
N ILE A 11 4.52 13.40 0.31
CA ILE A 11 4.56 14.32 1.46
C ILE A 11 4.55 13.53 2.77
N ALA A 12 3.69 12.52 2.89
CA ALA A 12 3.60 11.69 4.09
C ALA A 12 4.90 10.95 4.38
N LEU A 13 5.55 10.41 3.34
CA LEU A 13 6.82 9.71 3.43
C LEU A 13 8.02 10.62 3.76
N GLU A 14 7.87 11.96 3.70
CA GLU A 14 8.91 12.86 4.24
C GLU A 14 9.05 12.73 5.76
N GLY A 15 8.03 12.22 6.48
CA GLY A 15 8.07 12.02 7.93
C GLY A 15 8.07 13.31 8.76
N LYS A 16 7.82 14.46 8.14
CA LYS A 16 7.87 15.79 8.80
C LYS A 16 6.50 16.16 9.37
N TYR A 17 6.00 15.38 10.32
CA TYR A 17 4.69 15.54 10.96
C TYR A 17 4.68 16.67 12.01
N PHE A 18 5.22 17.83 11.65
CA PHE A 18 5.29 19.02 12.50
C PHE A 18 4.19 20.03 12.18
N ALA A 19 3.96 20.98 13.08
CA ALA A 19 3.18 22.17 12.80
C ALA A 19 3.84 22.96 11.66
N ILE A 20 3.01 23.47 10.75
CA ILE A 20 3.44 24.35 9.65
C ILE A 20 2.54 25.58 9.63
N GLU A 21 3.12 26.72 9.31
CA GLU A 21 2.37 27.94 9.09
C GLU A 21 1.56 27.81 7.80
N TYR A 22 0.24 27.98 7.91
CA TYR A 22 -0.68 27.96 6.78
C TYR A 22 -1.66 29.15 6.79
N GLU A 23 -1.62 29.99 7.85
CA GLU A 23 -2.18 31.34 7.80
C GLU A 23 -1.63 31.99 6.52
N HIS A 24 -2.48 32.68 5.75
CA HIS A 24 -2.23 33.21 4.38
C HIS A 24 -2.51 32.27 3.19
N SER A 25 -2.99 31.04 3.39
CA SER A 25 -3.53 30.21 2.30
C SER A 25 -5.01 30.50 2.06
N HIS A 26 -5.44 30.75 0.81
CA HIS A 26 -6.87 30.79 0.44
C HIS A 26 -7.55 29.41 0.48
N VAL A 27 -6.76 28.34 0.64
CA VAL A 27 -7.22 26.96 0.78
C VAL A 27 -6.99 26.54 2.23
N GLU A 28 -8.07 26.30 2.96
CA GLU A 28 -8.02 25.79 4.33
C GLU A 28 -7.80 24.26 4.32
N PRO A 29 -7.05 23.71 5.28
CA PRO A 29 -6.98 22.26 5.52
C PRO A 29 -8.36 21.68 5.86
N GLU A 30 -8.59 20.41 5.50
CA GLU A 30 -9.81 19.69 5.88
C GLU A 30 -9.83 19.29 7.37
N SER A 31 -8.66 19.22 8.00
CA SER A 31 -8.49 18.83 9.39
C SER A 31 -9.03 19.86 10.37
N ALA A 32 -9.67 19.39 11.43
CA ALA A 32 -10.21 20.24 12.49
C ALA A 32 -9.10 21.04 13.19
N LYS A 33 -9.36 22.33 13.51
CA LYS A 33 -8.39 23.24 14.12
C LYS A 33 -7.82 22.69 15.42
N GLU A 34 -8.64 21.99 16.20
CA GLU A 34 -8.30 21.36 17.47
C GLU A 34 -7.24 20.26 17.30
N HIS A 35 -7.18 19.61 16.14
CA HIS A 35 -6.15 18.63 15.82
C HIS A 35 -4.89 19.29 15.27
N ILE A 36 -5.04 20.36 14.48
CA ILE A 36 -3.91 21.10 13.91
C ILE A 36 -3.04 21.70 15.02
N ILE A 37 -3.65 22.32 16.04
CA ILE A 37 -2.91 22.93 17.17
C ILE A 37 -2.13 21.92 18.02
N ARG A 38 -2.46 20.62 17.91
CA ARG A 38 -1.77 19.56 18.66
C ARG A 38 -0.49 19.08 17.98
N LEU A 39 -0.21 19.55 16.75
CA LEU A 39 1.00 19.17 16.04
C LEU A 39 2.26 19.65 16.79
N PRO A 40 3.33 18.84 16.82
CA PRO A 40 4.57 19.22 17.49
C PRO A 40 5.23 20.39 16.75
N PRO A 41 5.89 21.31 17.47
CA PRO A 41 6.57 22.44 16.84
C PRO A 41 7.70 21.95 15.92
N PRO A 42 7.95 22.63 14.80
CA PRO A 42 9.06 22.27 13.91
C PRO A 42 10.41 22.47 14.63
N PRO A 43 11.44 21.68 14.27
CA PRO A 43 12.78 21.86 14.81
C PRO A 43 13.34 23.24 14.41
N PRO A 44 14.24 23.84 15.22
CA PRO A 44 14.89 25.10 14.89
C PRO A 44 15.53 25.03 13.51
N GLN A 45 15.14 25.91 12.58
CA GLN A 45 15.70 25.89 11.24
C GLN A 45 17.14 26.43 11.25
N GLU A 46 18.10 25.61 10.83
CA GLU A 46 19.36 26.14 10.30
C GLU A 46 19.06 26.91 9.01
N LYS A 47 19.32 28.22 9.02
CA LYS A 47 19.06 29.13 7.90
C LYS A 47 19.72 28.60 6.63
N ARG A 48 18.93 28.05 5.70
CA ARG A 48 19.41 27.79 4.33
C ARG A 48 19.37 29.09 3.54
N PRO A 49 20.42 29.42 2.75
CA PRO A 49 20.41 30.61 1.90
C PRO A 49 19.36 30.45 0.80
N ARG A 50 18.48 31.44 0.69
CA ARG A 50 17.41 31.52 -0.31
C ARG A 50 18.05 31.82 -1.66
N GLN A 51 18.02 30.88 -2.60
CA GLN A 51 18.35 31.16 -3.99
C GLN A 51 17.19 31.93 -4.63
N GLU A 52 17.45 33.20 -4.96
CA GLU A 52 16.54 34.05 -5.73
C GLU A 52 16.57 33.65 -7.21
N GLY A 53 15.57 32.89 -7.64
CA GLY A 53 15.28 32.64 -9.05
C GLY A 53 13.95 33.27 -9.42
N LYS A 54 13.97 34.36 -10.18
CA LYS A 54 12.79 34.94 -10.84
C LYS A 54 12.19 33.91 -11.80
N MET A 55 10.86 33.72 -11.78
CA MET A 55 10.08 33.39 -12.98
C MET A 55 8.57 33.58 -12.73
N GLU A 56 7.94 34.28 -13.67
CA GLU A 56 6.51 34.64 -13.68
C GLU A 56 5.63 33.45 -14.09
N ALA A 57 4.80 32.97 -13.16
CA ALA A 57 3.66 32.08 -13.38
C ALA A 57 2.63 32.25 -12.23
N GLY A 58 2.32 33.51 -11.92
CA GLY A 58 2.05 34.00 -10.56
C GLY A 58 0.67 33.77 -9.93
N GLN A 59 -0.26 33.02 -10.54
CA GLN A 59 -1.57 32.73 -9.92
C GLN A 59 -1.88 31.22 -9.81
N ILE A 60 -1.68 30.45 -10.88
CA ILE A 60 -1.85 28.98 -10.83
C ILE A 60 -0.82 28.34 -9.88
N MET A 61 0.43 28.82 -9.88
CA MET A 61 1.45 28.33 -8.93
C MET A 61 1.15 28.71 -7.48
N LYS A 62 0.54 29.88 -7.24
CA LYS A 62 0.13 30.29 -5.88
C LYS A 62 -0.95 29.37 -5.33
N ASN A 63 -1.96 29.03 -6.15
CA ASN A 63 -3.02 28.11 -5.76
C ASN A 63 -2.52 26.66 -5.59
N ALA A 64 -1.62 26.19 -6.46
CA ALA A 64 -1.02 24.87 -6.33
C ALA A 64 -0.14 24.75 -5.08
N ASN A 65 0.57 25.82 -4.71
CA ASN A 65 1.36 25.86 -3.49
C ASN A 65 0.47 25.91 -2.24
N ALA A 66 -0.61 26.71 -2.26
CA ALA A 66 -1.61 26.81 -1.19
C ALA A 66 -2.28 25.45 -0.92
N LYS A 67 -2.74 24.76 -1.96
CA LYS A 67 -3.29 23.40 -1.84
C LYS A 67 -2.28 22.41 -1.28
N ARG A 68 -1.02 22.47 -1.74
CA ARG A 68 0.05 21.59 -1.24
C ARG A 68 0.35 21.82 0.24
N VAL A 69 0.25 23.06 0.72
CA VAL A 69 0.39 23.40 2.14
C VAL A 69 -0.79 22.85 2.94
N ALA A 70 -2.03 23.05 2.48
CA ALA A 70 -3.22 22.48 3.11
C ALA A 70 -3.16 20.94 3.18
N ASP A 71 -2.86 20.28 2.06
CA ASP A 71 -2.63 18.83 1.99
C ASP A 71 -1.58 18.39 3.01
N ARG A 72 -0.51 19.18 3.19
CA ARG A 72 0.54 18.87 4.14
C ARG A 72 0.07 18.98 5.59
N VAL A 73 -0.75 19.98 5.93
CA VAL A 73 -1.37 20.07 7.26
C VAL A 73 -2.23 18.83 7.51
N ASP A 74 -3.07 18.46 6.55
CA ASP A 74 -3.96 17.29 6.68
C ASP A 74 -3.20 15.98 6.84
N ILE A 75 -2.10 15.83 6.11
CA ILE A 75 -1.19 14.68 6.24
C ILE A 75 -0.51 14.69 7.61
N ASN A 76 -0.02 15.84 8.07
CA ASN A 76 0.66 15.94 9.35
C ASN A 76 -0.30 15.61 10.50
N VAL A 77 -1.54 16.09 10.46
CA VAL A 77 -2.58 15.73 11.44
C VAL A 77 -2.90 14.24 11.36
N ARG A 78 -3.12 13.72 10.15
CA ARG A 78 -3.45 12.30 9.93
C ARG A 78 -2.39 11.37 10.49
N PHE A 79 -1.13 11.58 10.16
CA PHE A 79 -0.06 10.68 10.59
C PHE A 79 0.44 11.03 11.99
N GLY A 80 0.67 12.30 12.30
CA GLY A 80 1.21 12.71 13.60
C GLY A 80 0.21 12.62 14.76
N ILE A 81 -1.04 13.03 14.55
CA ILE A 81 -2.05 13.11 15.62
C ILE A 81 -2.94 11.86 15.66
N HIS A 82 -3.52 11.48 14.53
CA HIS A 82 -4.40 10.30 14.49
C HIS A 82 -3.60 8.99 14.44
N GLY A 83 -2.52 8.96 13.65
CA GLY A 83 -1.63 7.81 13.55
C GLY A 83 -0.61 7.70 14.68
N GLY A 84 -0.39 8.77 15.44
CA GLY A 84 0.61 8.81 16.52
C GLY A 84 2.05 8.64 16.05
N PHE A 85 2.33 8.82 14.76
CA PHE A 85 3.68 8.68 14.23
C PHE A 85 4.54 9.86 14.69
N PRO A 86 5.66 9.61 15.40
CA PRO A 86 6.56 10.69 15.75
C PRO A 86 7.20 11.27 14.47
N PRO A 87 7.48 12.57 14.44
CA PRO A 87 8.26 13.13 13.34
C PRO A 87 9.61 12.43 13.19
N TYR A 88 10.07 12.28 11.95
CA TYR A 88 11.35 11.65 11.65
C TYR A 88 12.51 12.36 12.37
N SER A 89 13.37 11.59 13.04
CA SER A 89 14.64 12.03 13.61
C SER A 89 15.79 11.28 12.94
N ALA A 90 16.95 11.91 12.77
CA ALA A 90 18.13 11.21 12.24
C ALA A 90 18.63 10.09 13.18
N ASP A 91 18.33 10.22 14.48
CA ASP A 91 18.70 9.25 15.51
C ASP A 91 17.66 8.12 15.63
N CYS A 92 16.59 8.13 14.83
CA CYS A 92 15.65 7.02 14.84
C CYS A 92 16.31 5.78 14.25
N ALA A 93 16.12 4.64 14.93
CA ALA A 93 16.52 3.32 14.46
C ALA A 93 15.26 2.49 14.20
N PRO A 94 14.48 2.80 13.15
CA PRO A 94 13.29 2.02 12.84
C PRO A 94 13.70 0.61 12.44
N ALA A 95 13.02 -0.40 12.96
CA ALA A 95 13.25 -1.79 12.58
C ALA A 95 12.27 -2.20 11.47
N TRP A 96 12.76 -2.96 10.50
CA TRP A 96 11.97 -3.71 9.53
C TRP A 96 12.17 -5.18 9.84
N GLY A 97 11.17 -5.77 10.50
CA GLY A 97 11.34 -7.00 11.25
C GLY A 97 12.42 -6.89 12.32
N ASP A 98 13.35 -7.83 12.33
CA ASP A 98 14.46 -7.84 13.28
C ASP A 98 15.66 -6.99 12.81
N VAL A 99 15.54 -6.31 11.66
CA VAL A 99 16.63 -5.53 11.07
C VAL A 99 16.43 -4.04 11.33
N ASN A 100 17.34 -3.44 12.10
CA ASN A 100 17.38 -1.98 12.23
C ASN A 100 17.77 -1.33 10.91
N ILE A 101 16.91 -0.48 10.37
CA ILE A 101 17.07 0.22 9.10
C ILE A 101 17.62 1.61 9.35
N THR A 102 18.86 1.83 8.91
CA THR A 102 19.46 3.17 8.90
C THR A 102 19.24 3.86 7.57
N ARG A 103 19.27 5.19 7.57
CA ARG A 103 19.21 5.98 6.32
C ARG A 103 20.37 5.66 5.36
N GLN A 104 21.54 5.33 5.90
CA GLN A 104 22.69 4.91 5.11
C GLN A 104 22.41 3.59 4.37
N MET A 105 21.80 2.60 5.05
CA MET A 105 21.39 1.33 4.43
C MET A 105 20.40 1.56 3.29
N LEU A 106 19.38 2.39 3.49
CA LEU A 106 18.41 2.72 2.42
C LEU A 106 19.05 3.42 1.21
N SER A 107 20.13 4.17 1.44
CA SER A 107 20.84 4.89 0.38
C SER A 107 21.83 4.01 -0.36
N ALA A 108 22.41 3.01 0.31
CA ALA A 108 23.44 2.12 -0.23
C ALA A 108 22.86 0.84 -0.86
N ASP A 109 21.79 0.29 -0.30
CA ASP A 109 21.15 -0.95 -0.77
C ASP A 109 19.73 -0.69 -1.27
N ARG A 110 19.59 -0.68 -2.59
CA ARG A 110 18.30 -0.50 -3.25
C ARG A 110 17.33 -1.66 -2.99
N THR A 111 17.84 -2.86 -2.67
CA THR A 111 17.04 -4.05 -2.42
C THR A 111 16.19 -3.89 -1.17
N VAL A 112 16.77 -3.36 -0.09
CA VAL A 112 16.05 -3.06 1.16
C VAL A 112 14.93 -2.05 0.91
N PHE A 113 15.24 -0.97 0.18
CA PHE A 113 14.22 0.03 -0.17
C PHE A 113 13.08 -0.58 -1.00
N VAL A 114 13.40 -1.37 -2.02
CA VAL A 114 12.41 -2.05 -2.86
C VAL A 114 11.57 -3.03 -2.05
N GLY A 115 12.19 -3.77 -1.12
CA GLY A 115 11.49 -4.69 -0.21
C GLY A 115 10.46 -3.98 0.66
N ILE A 116 10.86 -2.89 1.33
CA ILE A 116 9.95 -2.08 2.16
C ILE A 116 8.79 -1.51 1.33
N VAL A 117 9.09 -0.94 0.16
CA VAL A 117 8.05 -0.37 -0.72
C VAL A 117 7.10 -1.45 -1.21
N TRP A 118 7.62 -2.62 -1.58
CA TRP A 118 6.83 -3.77 -2.01
C TRP A 118 5.88 -4.23 -0.91
N GLU A 119 6.38 -4.37 0.32
CA GLU A 119 5.54 -4.76 1.46
C GLU A 119 4.43 -3.76 1.76
N LEU A 120 4.74 -2.46 1.74
CA LEU A 120 3.73 -1.42 1.92
C LEU A 120 2.67 -1.46 0.82
N ALA A 121 3.06 -1.70 -0.43
CA ALA A 121 2.13 -1.83 -1.54
C ALA A 121 1.20 -3.05 -1.36
N LEU A 122 1.76 -4.19 -0.95
CA LEU A 122 1.01 -5.41 -0.70
C LEU A 122 0.06 -5.28 0.50
N PHE A 123 0.54 -4.68 1.59
CA PHE A 123 -0.26 -4.40 2.78
C PHE A 123 -1.43 -3.45 2.43
N ASN A 124 -1.16 -2.39 1.69
CA ASN A 124 -2.19 -1.45 1.22
C ASN A 124 -3.21 -2.16 0.33
N PHE A 125 -2.77 -2.97 -0.65
CA PHE A 125 -3.66 -3.76 -1.50
C PHE A 125 -4.63 -4.63 -0.67
N ARG A 126 -4.12 -5.35 0.35
CA ARG A 126 -4.94 -6.22 1.20
C ARG A 126 -5.98 -5.42 2.00
N LEU A 127 -5.60 -4.27 2.55
CA LEU A 127 -6.53 -3.39 3.27
C LEU A 127 -7.62 -2.85 2.34
N GLU A 128 -7.22 -2.37 1.15
CA GLU A 128 -8.14 -1.86 0.13
C GLU A 128 -9.11 -2.94 -0.33
N LEU A 129 -8.65 -4.18 -0.52
CA LEU A 129 -9.52 -5.29 -0.89
C LEU A 129 -10.59 -5.58 0.18
N ILE A 130 -10.20 -5.60 1.47
CA ILE A 130 -11.14 -5.81 2.58
C ILE A 130 -12.13 -4.64 2.69
N PHE A 131 -11.64 -3.42 2.53
CA PHE A 131 -12.49 -2.24 2.57
C PHE A 131 -13.48 -2.21 1.39
N LEU A 132 -13.04 -2.59 0.20
CA LEU A 132 -13.89 -2.75 -0.97
C LEU A 132 -14.95 -3.84 -0.74
N ASP A 133 -14.56 -5.00 -0.21
CA ASP A 133 -15.50 -6.09 0.13
C ASP A 133 -16.59 -5.60 1.09
N ARG A 134 -16.20 -4.88 2.15
CA ARG A 134 -17.15 -4.29 3.11
C ARG A 134 -18.17 -3.34 2.48
N GLN A 135 -17.76 -2.60 1.46
CA GLN A 135 -18.67 -1.69 0.75
C GLN A 135 -19.58 -2.41 -0.24
N LEU A 136 -19.07 -3.44 -0.94
CA LEU A 136 -19.81 -4.15 -1.98
C LEU A 136 -20.79 -5.18 -1.40
N VAL A 137 -20.44 -5.81 -0.27
CA VAL A 137 -21.26 -6.82 0.40
C VAL A 137 -21.48 -6.50 1.88
N PRO A 138 -22.07 -5.33 2.20
CA PRO A 138 -22.21 -4.85 3.58
C PRO A 138 -23.07 -5.79 4.46
N TYR A 139 -23.90 -6.64 3.84
CA TYR A 139 -24.74 -7.60 4.55
C TYR A 139 -23.93 -8.58 5.41
N PHE A 140 -22.70 -8.97 5.00
CA PHE A 140 -21.86 -9.87 5.80
C PHE A 140 -21.35 -9.19 7.08
N TYR A 141 -21.22 -7.87 7.06
CA TYR A 141 -20.54 -7.08 8.09
C TYR A 141 -21.49 -6.39 9.06
N ASN A 142 -22.68 -6.01 8.58
CA ASN A 142 -23.71 -5.34 9.37
C ASN A 142 -24.74 -6.32 9.98
N HIS A 143 -24.48 -7.62 9.86
CA HIS A 143 -25.36 -8.66 10.40
C HIS A 143 -25.27 -8.75 11.93
N SER A 144 -26.36 -9.13 12.58
CA SER A 144 -26.41 -9.31 14.04
C SER A 144 -25.47 -10.43 14.53
N ASP A 145 -25.34 -11.49 13.74
CA ASP A 145 -24.32 -12.53 13.95
C ASP A 145 -22.93 -12.07 13.47
N GLN A 146 -22.10 -11.60 14.39
CA GLN A 146 -20.71 -11.21 14.13
C GLN A 146 -19.84 -12.34 13.56
N ARG A 147 -20.22 -13.61 13.72
CA ARG A 147 -19.49 -14.74 13.13
C ARG A 147 -19.57 -14.74 11.62
N LEU A 148 -20.53 -14.04 11.02
CA LEU A 148 -20.65 -13.91 9.58
C LEU A 148 -19.50 -13.06 9.01
N ALA A 149 -19.23 -11.91 9.62
CA ALA A 149 -18.11 -11.03 9.26
C ALA A 149 -16.76 -11.76 9.41
N LEU A 150 -16.55 -12.46 10.53
CA LEU A 150 -15.33 -13.23 10.78
C LEU A 150 -15.12 -14.35 9.76
N ARG A 151 -16.21 -15.04 9.35
CA ARG A 151 -16.14 -16.07 8.30
C ARG A 151 -15.79 -15.44 6.95
N ARG A 152 -16.40 -14.31 6.60
CA ARG A 152 -16.10 -13.59 5.36
C ARG A 152 -14.64 -13.16 5.29
N GLU A 153 -14.13 -12.54 6.35
CA GLU A 153 -12.72 -12.11 6.42
C GLU A 153 -11.76 -13.29 6.33
N ARG A 154 -12.07 -14.43 6.95
CA ARG A 154 -11.26 -15.65 6.81
C ARG A 154 -11.16 -16.11 5.35
N VAL A 155 -12.28 -16.11 4.61
CA VAL A 155 -12.29 -16.46 3.17
C VAL A 155 -11.42 -15.50 2.35
N ILE A 156 -11.43 -14.20 2.69
CA ILE A 156 -10.57 -13.20 2.05
C ILE A 156 -9.09 -13.47 2.38
N TYR A 157 -8.77 -13.77 3.64
CA TYR A 157 -7.39 -14.01 4.07
C TYR A 157 -6.77 -15.25 3.42
N GLU A 158 -7.58 -16.23 3.03
CA GLU A 158 -7.11 -17.41 2.29
C GLU A 158 -6.46 -17.05 0.94
N ILE A 159 -6.75 -15.88 0.36
CA ILE A 159 -6.09 -15.40 -0.87
C ILE A 159 -4.57 -15.37 -0.69
N TRP A 160 -4.11 -14.92 0.48
CA TRP A 160 -2.69 -14.82 0.83
C TRP A 160 -2.31 -15.76 1.98
N ASN A 161 -2.89 -16.96 2.00
CA ASN A 161 -2.50 -18.06 2.91
C ASN A 161 -2.91 -17.92 4.39
N SER A 162 -4.04 -17.26 4.66
CA SER A 162 -4.78 -17.31 5.93
C SER A 162 -4.12 -16.63 7.16
N GLY A 163 -3.21 -15.68 6.95
CA GLY A 163 -2.51 -14.96 8.02
C GLY A 163 -3.17 -13.65 8.51
N GLY A 164 -4.28 -13.21 7.92
CA GLY A 164 -4.78 -11.83 8.10
C GLY A 164 -3.89 -10.81 7.39
N VAL A 165 -4.09 -9.52 7.66
CA VAL A 165 -3.26 -8.46 7.05
C VAL A 165 -1.99 -8.30 7.89
N ARG A 166 -0.88 -8.92 7.47
CA ARG A 166 0.41 -8.86 8.17
C ARG A 166 1.56 -8.41 7.26
N PRO A 167 2.60 -7.75 7.80
CA PRO A 167 3.86 -7.54 7.08
C PRO A 167 4.50 -8.87 6.64
N MET A 168 5.31 -8.84 5.59
CA MET A 168 5.89 -10.07 5.01
C MET A 168 7.17 -10.54 5.70
N TRP A 169 7.84 -9.67 6.47
CA TRP A 169 9.07 -9.99 7.20
C TRP A 169 8.90 -10.96 8.37
N THR A 170 7.67 -11.34 8.75
CA THR A 170 7.43 -12.32 9.81
C THR A 170 7.72 -13.73 9.29
N ASP A 171 8.91 -14.25 9.59
CA ASP A 171 9.47 -15.54 9.13
C ASP A 171 8.67 -16.79 9.54
N ASP A 172 7.65 -16.67 10.41
CA ASP A 172 6.83 -17.77 10.91
C ASP A 172 5.68 -18.17 9.96
N LEU A 173 5.51 -17.48 8.83
CA LEU A 173 4.35 -17.64 7.96
C LEU A 173 4.69 -18.29 6.62
N LYS A 174 3.75 -19.11 6.15
CA LYS A 174 3.78 -19.65 4.80
C LYS A 174 3.84 -18.48 3.80
N CYS A 175 4.61 -18.65 2.73
CA CYS A 175 4.76 -17.65 1.66
C CYS A 175 3.37 -17.14 1.19
N ASP A 176 3.25 -15.83 0.99
CA ASP A 176 2.06 -15.25 0.35
C ASP A 176 1.92 -15.87 -1.04
N ARG A 177 0.78 -16.54 -1.26
CA ARG A 177 0.47 -17.22 -2.51
C ARG A 177 0.46 -16.27 -3.70
N LEU A 178 0.10 -15.00 -3.53
CA LEU A 178 0.15 -13.99 -4.60
C LEU A 178 1.57 -13.68 -5.05
N THR A 179 2.53 -13.78 -4.14
CA THR A 179 3.94 -13.46 -4.39
C THR A 179 4.81 -14.70 -4.60
N SER A 180 4.21 -15.89 -4.51
CA SER A 180 4.93 -17.15 -4.69
C SER A 180 5.59 -17.20 -6.07
N VAL A 181 6.79 -17.80 -6.14
CA VAL A 181 7.46 -18.10 -7.41
C VAL A 181 6.77 -19.26 -8.15
N LEU A 182 6.03 -20.11 -7.43
CA LEU A 182 5.34 -21.25 -7.99
C LEU A 182 4.00 -20.84 -8.59
N TRP A 183 3.78 -21.20 -9.86
CA TRP A 183 2.53 -20.89 -10.56
C TRP A 183 1.31 -21.51 -9.88
N ASP A 184 1.41 -22.76 -9.41
CA ASP A 184 0.27 -23.45 -8.80
C ASP A 184 -0.19 -22.75 -7.52
N GLU A 185 0.73 -22.23 -6.71
CA GLU A 185 0.38 -21.45 -5.51
C GLU A 185 -0.31 -20.13 -5.88
N ARG A 186 0.22 -19.40 -6.88
CA ARG A 186 -0.43 -18.18 -7.39
C ARG A 186 -1.82 -18.48 -7.95
N ARG A 187 -1.99 -19.59 -8.66
CA ARG A 187 -3.29 -20.03 -9.20
C ARG A 187 -4.31 -20.25 -8.09
N GLU A 188 -3.92 -20.84 -6.96
CA GLU A 188 -4.84 -21.00 -5.83
C GLU A 188 -5.24 -19.66 -5.20
N ALA A 189 -4.36 -18.66 -5.16
CA ALA A 189 -4.74 -17.31 -4.74
C ALA A 189 -5.77 -16.67 -5.68
N VAL A 190 -5.59 -16.80 -7.00
CA VAL A 190 -6.53 -16.26 -8.00
C VAL A 190 -7.89 -16.95 -7.92
N LYS A 191 -7.92 -18.27 -7.74
CA LYS A 191 -9.14 -19.04 -7.47
C LYS A 191 -9.88 -18.50 -6.26
N GLN A 192 -9.15 -18.30 -5.16
CA GLN A 192 -9.75 -17.77 -3.94
C GLN A 192 -10.29 -16.36 -4.13
N MET A 193 -9.61 -15.52 -4.91
CA MET A 193 -10.10 -14.20 -5.27
C MET A 193 -11.41 -14.26 -6.05
N ALA A 194 -11.54 -15.20 -6.99
CA ALA A 194 -12.81 -15.43 -7.71
C ALA A 194 -13.93 -15.90 -6.75
N ILE A 195 -13.62 -16.75 -5.77
CA ILE A 195 -14.59 -17.18 -4.74
C ILE A 195 -15.10 -15.97 -3.93
N VAL A 196 -14.20 -15.09 -3.49
CA VAL A 196 -14.59 -13.86 -2.78
C VAL A 196 -15.45 -12.97 -3.68
N MET A 197 -15.00 -12.71 -4.90
CA MET A 197 -15.68 -11.81 -5.82
C MET A 197 -17.01 -12.36 -6.34
N LYS A 198 -17.27 -13.67 -6.22
CA LYS A 198 -18.56 -14.26 -6.62
C LYS A 198 -19.75 -13.62 -5.90
N ASP A 199 -19.56 -13.22 -4.65
CA ASP A 199 -20.61 -12.59 -3.84
C ASP A 199 -20.74 -11.08 -4.11
N TRP A 200 -19.81 -10.48 -4.86
CA TRP A 200 -19.89 -9.07 -5.24
C TRP A 200 -21.00 -8.84 -6.27
N PRO A 201 -21.48 -7.59 -6.42
CA PRO A 201 -22.35 -7.22 -7.53
C PRO A 201 -21.79 -7.70 -8.88
N ASP A 202 -22.63 -8.35 -9.68
CA ASP A 202 -22.30 -8.97 -10.98
C ASP A 202 -21.22 -10.07 -10.94
N GLY A 203 -20.81 -10.51 -9.76
CA GLY A 203 -19.77 -11.50 -9.55
C GLY A 203 -20.17 -12.94 -9.85
N GLN A 204 -21.46 -13.23 -10.07
CA GLN A 204 -21.97 -14.60 -10.16
C GLN A 204 -21.42 -15.38 -11.37
N HIS A 205 -20.89 -14.66 -12.36
CA HIS A 205 -20.27 -15.23 -13.56
C HIS A 205 -18.80 -15.64 -13.35
N LEU A 206 -18.19 -15.27 -12.23
CA LEU A 206 -16.83 -15.66 -11.85
C LEU A 206 -16.82 -17.11 -11.36
N LEU A 207 -17.05 -18.04 -12.28
CA LEU A 207 -16.91 -19.46 -12.07
C LEU A 207 -15.51 -19.88 -12.50
N TRP A 208 -14.67 -20.22 -11.52
CA TRP A 208 -13.41 -20.86 -11.83
C TRP A 208 -13.68 -22.30 -12.27
N THR A 209 -13.38 -22.62 -13.53
CA THR A 209 -13.39 -23.99 -14.05
C THR A 209 -11.95 -24.43 -14.30
N ASP A 210 -11.58 -25.63 -13.87
CA ASP A 210 -10.19 -26.14 -13.99
C ASP A 210 -9.74 -26.46 -15.43
N GLN A 211 -10.49 -26.00 -16.44
CA GLN A 211 -10.27 -26.28 -17.85
C GLN A 211 -9.02 -25.60 -18.44
N CYS A 212 -8.47 -24.56 -17.81
CA CYS A 212 -7.26 -23.86 -18.28
C CYS A 212 -5.93 -24.63 -18.08
N SER A 213 -5.96 -25.87 -17.58
CA SER A 213 -4.76 -26.70 -17.35
C SER A 213 -4.26 -27.47 -18.58
N ARG A 214 -4.91 -27.36 -19.75
CA ARG A 214 -4.60 -28.14 -20.96
C ARG A 214 -3.83 -27.39 -22.05
N ILE A 215 -2.99 -26.41 -21.71
CA ILE A 215 -1.93 -25.98 -22.64
C ILE A 215 -0.64 -26.71 -22.26
N SER A 216 -0.69 -28.04 -22.31
CA SER A 216 0.51 -28.87 -22.31
C SER A 216 1.13 -28.80 -23.71
N THR A 217 2.22 -28.04 -23.81
CA THR A 217 3.43 -28.43 -24.54
C THR A 217 3.23 -29.39 -25.71
N HIS A 218 2.79 -28.87 -26.87
CA HIS A 218 3.14 -29.48 -28.15
C HIS A 218 4.61 -29.18 -28.46
N THR A 219 5.50 -29.84 -27.74
CA THR A 219 6.91 -29.95 -28.12
C THR A 219 6.94 -30.74 -29.43
N ARG A 220 7.47 -30.11 -30.47
CA ARG A 220 7.72 -30.68 -31.81
C ARG A 220 8.25 -32.11 -31.70
N SER A 221 7.46 -33.07 -32.19
CA SER A 221 7.95 -34.39 -32.57
C SER A 221 9.04 -34.23 -33.62
N SER A 222 10.27 -34.55 -33.25
CA SER A 222 11.40 -34.68 -34.15
C SER A 222 11.26 -35.99 -34.93
N LYS A 223 11.33 -35.90 -36.25
CA LYS A 223 11.32 -37.04 -37.19
C LYS A 223 12.40 -38.07 -36.82
N PRO A 224 12.14 -39.38 -36.95
CA PRO A 224 13.20 -40.37 -36.87
C PRO A 224 14.07 -40.32 -38.13
N ARG A 225 15.39 -40.21 -37.95
CA ARG A 225 16.39 -40.47 -39.00
C ARG A 225 16.32 -41.96 -39.37
N SER A 226 16.02 -42.26 -40.63
CA SER A 226 16.20 -43.61 -41.16
C SER A 226 17.70 -43.93 -41.23
N SER A 227 18.13 -44.93 -40.47
CA SER A 227 19.40 -45.61 -40.70
C SER A 227 19.30 -46.44 -41.98
N ARG A 228 20.15 -46.12 -42.97
CA ARG A 228 20.51 -47.03 -44.05
C ARG A 228 21.69 -47.86 -43.55
N SER A 229 21.55 -49.17 -43.57
CA SER A 229 22.64 -50.13 -43.41
C SER A 229 22.76 -50.95 -44.70
N THR A 230 24.02 -51.06 -45.15
CA THR A 230 24.60 -51.95 -46.19
C THR A 230 24.13 -51.76 -47.62
#